data_AF-A0A1G0ZED8-F1
#
_entry.id   AF-A0A1G0ZED8-F1
#
_cell.length_a   1.000
_cell.length_b   1.000
_cell.length_c   1.000
_cell.angle_alpha   90.00
_cell.angle_beta   90.00
_cell.angle_gamma   90.00
#
_symmetry.space_group_name_H-M   'P 1'
#
loop_
_entity.id
_entity.type
_entity.pdbx_description
1 polymer ?
#
loop_
_entity_poly.entity_id
_entity_poly.type
_entity_poly.pdbx_seq_one_letter_code
_entity_poly.pdbx_strand_id
1 'polypeptide(L)' 'MHQTANKRWGEAKELEPALRGRYSERSTAERVNSNLKDNCGGGNVRVHGHEKVFAHLMFGIIVITVSQLYNMLL' A
#
# COMPACT_ATOMS: atom_id res chain seq x y z
N MET A 1 27.51 1.99 -3.65
CA MET A 1 27.05 0.66 -3.19
C MET A 1 25.91 0.88 -2.20
N HIS A 2 24.66 0.70 -2.61
CA HIS A 2 23.51 0.92 -1.71
C HIS A 2 22.88 -0.42 -1.34
N GLN A 3 23.14 -0.80 -0.09
CA GLN A 3 22.61 -1.94 0.63
C GLN A 3 21.13 -1.70 0.94
N THR A 4 20.22 -2.57 0.49
CA THR A 4 18.81 -2.50 0.91
C THR A 4 18.68 -3.13 2.29
N ALA A 5 18.63 -2.28 3.31
CA ALA A 5 18.56 -2.67 4.71
C ALA A 5 17.29 -3.49 5.01
N ASN A 6 17.47 -4.59 5.74
CA ASN A 6 16.37 -5.32 6.37
C ASN A 6 15.75 -4.43 7.45
N LYS A 7 14.44 -4.13 7.33
CA LYS A 7 13.80 -3.13 8.19
C LYS A 7 13.44 -3.64 9.58
N ARG A 8 13.60 -4.93 9.89
CA ARG A 8 13.11 -5.49 11.15
C ARG A 8 14.13 -6.25 12.01
N TRP A 9 14.92 -7.21 11.52
CA TRP A 9 16.03 -7.85 12.29
C TRP A 9 16.80 -8.87 11.42
N GLY A 10 17.87 -8.47 10.74
CA GLY A 10 18.74 -9.43 10.04
C GLY A 10 19.70 -8.76 9.06
N GLU A 11 20.76 -9.47 8.69
CA GLU A 11 21.79 -8.91 7.81
C GLU A 11 21.23 -8.58 6.43
N ALA A 12 21.71 -7.46 5.88
CA ALA A 12 21.26 -6.99 4.58
C ALA A 12 21.77 -7.93 3.48
N LYS A 13 20.86 -8.67 2.88
CA LYS A 13 21.16 -9.59 1.79
C LYS A 13 21.44 -8.81 0.52
N GLU A 14 22.56 -9.11 -0.13
CA GLU A 14 22.83 -8.58 -1.47
C GLU A 14 21.83 -9.19 -2.45
N LEU A 15 21.07 -8.31 -3.11
CA LEU A 15 20.08 -8.69 -4.11
C LEU A 15 20.72 -8.61 -5.50
N GLU A 16 20.47 -9.62 -6.32
CA GLU A 16 20.71 -9.60 -7.77
C GLU A 16 20.17 -8.28 -8.38
N PRO A 17 20.86 -7.69 -9.38
CA PRO A 17 20.53 -6.35 -9.90
C PRO A 17 19.08 -6.22 -10.40
N ALA A 18 18.53 -7.27 -11.01
CA ALA A 18 17.12 -7.28 -11.44
C ALA A 18 16.13 -7.29 -10.26
N LEU A 19 16.45 -8.06 -9.21
CA LEU A 19 15.62 -8.14 -8.00
C LEU A 19 15.70 -6.82 -7.20
N ARG A 20 16.88 -6.21 -7.19
CA ARG A 20 17.14 -4.92 -6.55
C ARG A 20 16.31 -3.79 -7.16
N GLY A 21 16.18 -3.76 -8.49
CA GLY A 21 15.29 -2.84 -9.19
C GLY A 21 13.82 -3.06 -8.80
N ARG A 22 13.34 -4.31 -8.84
CA ARG A 22 11.94 -4.61 -8.52
C ARG A 22 11.54 -4.28 -7.08
N TYR A 23 12.43 -4.50 -6.11
CA TYR A 23 12.16 -4.20 -4.69
C TYR A 23 12.35 -2.73 -4.32
N SER A 24 13.01 -1.92 -5.17
CA SER A 24 13.04 -0.46 -4.97
C SER A 24 11.76 0.21 -5.45
N GLU A 25 11.02 -0.44 -6.34
CA GLU A 25 9.70 0.02 -6.79
C GLU A 25 8.64 -0.23 -5.72
N ARG A 26 7.74 0.75 -5.56
CA ARG A 26 6.57 0.57 -4.69
C ARG A 26 5.66 -0.49 -5.29
N SER A 27 5.28 -1.50 -4.50
CA SER A 27 4.33 -2.52 -4.93
C SER A 27 2.92 -1.95 -5.08
N THR A 28 2.07 -2.63 -5.85
CA THR A 28 0.65 -2.25 -5.99
C THR A 28 -0.06 -2.26 -4.63
N ALA A 29 0.22 -3.24 -3.77
CA ALA A 29 -0.36 -3.31 -2.42
C ALA A 29 0.01 -2.10 -1.56
N GLU A 30 1.27 -1.65 -1.62
CA GLU A 30 1.72 -0.46 -0.91
C GLU A 30 1.07 0.82 -1.47
N ARG A 31 0.92 0.93 -2.80
CA ARG A 31 0.20 2.06 -3.42
C ARG A 31 -1.26 2.13 -2.96
N VAL A 32 -1.97 0.99 -2.97
CA VAL A 32 -3.36 0.90 -2.49
C VAL A 32 -3.46 1.27 -1.02
N ASN A 33 -2.57 0.75 -0.17
CA ASN A 33 -2.57 1.07 1.26
C ASN A 33 -2.24 2.55 1.54
N SER A 34 -1.33 3.17 0.77
CA SER A 34 -1.10 4.62 0.85
C SER A 34 -2.36 5.39 0.48
N ASN A 35 -2.98 5.10 -0.67
CA ASN A 35 -4.18 5.79 -1.12
C ASN A 35 -5.36 5.62 -0.13
N LEU A 36 -5.52 4.41 0.42
CA LEU A 36 -6.53 4.14 1.45
C LEU A 36 -6.34 5.03 2.68
N LYS A 37 -5.10 5.28 3.09
CA LYS A 37 -4.80 6.14 4.25
C LYS A 37 -4.93 7.63 3.93
N ASP A 38 -4.37 8.05 2.81
CA ASP A 38 -4.21 9.45 2.45
C ASP A 38 -5.52 10.05 1.90
N ASN A 39 -6.26 9.29 1.11
CA ASN A 39 -7.44 9.78 0.36
C ASN A 39 -8.76 9.19 0.88
N CYS A 40 -8.75 8.03 1.53
CA CYS A 40 -9.96 7.35 2.00
C CYS A 40 -10.06 7.29 3.54
N GLY A 41 -9.21 8.02 4.27
CA GLY A 41 -9.32 8.15 5.72
C GLY A 41 -8.92 6.92 6.55
N GLY A 42 -8.26 5.92 5.94
CA GLY A 42 -7.88 4.67 6.60
C GLY A 42 -6.96 4.82 7.83
N GLY A 43 -6.30 5.97 8.00
CA GLY A 43 -5.51 6.30 9.19
C GLY A 43 -6.29 6.99 10.33
N ASN A 44 -7.49 7.49 10.05
CA ASN A 44 -8.26 8.37 10.96
C ASN A 44 -9.65 7.81 11.30
N VAL A 45 -9.84 6.49 11.18
CA VAL A 45 -11.13 5.82 11.43
C VAL A 45 -11.47 5.86 12.93
N ARG A 46 -12.52 6.61 13.29
CA ARG A 46 -12.99 6.78 14.68
C ARG A 46 -14.37 6.16 14.89
N VAL A 47 -14.45 4.83 14.80
CA VAL A 47 -15.68 4.06 15.08
C VAL A 47 -15.38 2.91 16.05
N HIS A 48 -16.36 2.54 16.86
CA HIS A 48 -16.25 1.42 17.78
C HIS A 48 -16.76 0.12 17.12
N GLY A 49 -15.91 -0.91 17.09
CA GLY A 49 -16.21 -2.24 16.55
C GLY A 49 -15.47 -2.57 15.25
N HIS A 50 -14.87 -3.77 15.20
CA HIS A 50 -14.06 -4.23 14.08
C HIS A 50 -14.86 -4.33 12.77
N GLU A 51 -16.14 -4.73 12.85
CA GLU A 51 -17.03 -4.79 11.68
C GLU A 51 -17.22 -3.42 11.02
N LYS A 52 -17.39 -2.36 11.82
CA LYS A 52 -17.59 -0.99 11.30
C LYS A 52 -16.30 -0.44 10.69
N VAL A 53 -15.16 -0.73 11.31
CA VAL A 53 -13.84 -0.39 10.75
C VAL A 53 -13.64 -1.09 9.42
N PHE A 54 -13.93 -2.39 9.35
CA PHE A 54 -13.83 -3.16 8.12
C PHE A 54 -14.71 -2.59 7.01
N ALA A 55 -15.99 -2.32 7.31
CA ALA A 55 -16.91 -1.72 6.35
C ALA A 55 -16.38 -0.39 5.79
N HIS A 56 -15.87 0.49 6.64
CA HIS A 56 -15.27 1.77 6.21
C HIS A 56 -14.07 1.57 5.29
N LEU A 57 -13.16 0.66 5.65
CA LEU A 57 -12.00 0.35 4.82
C LEU A 57 -12.42 -0.24 3.46
N MET A 58 -13.43 -1.12 3.43
CA MET A 58 -13.95 -1.68 2.18
C MET A 58 -14.59 -0.63 1.28
N PHE A 59 -15.31 0.35 1.83
CA PHE A 59 -15.78 1.50 1.05
C PHE A 59 -14.63 2.27 0.41
N GLY A 60 -13.53 2.50 1.15
CA GLY A 60 -12.32 3.09 0.60
C GLY A 60 -11.69 2.27 -0.54
N ILE A 61 -11.67 0.95 -0.42
CA ILE A 61 -11.19 0.07 -1.50
C ILE A 61 -12.05 0.22 -2.77
N ILE A 62 -13.37 0.28 -2.64
CA ILE A 62 -14.27 0.51 -3.78
C ILE A 62 -13.95 1.85 -4.47
N VAL A 63 -13.74 2.93 -3.70
CA VAL A 63 -13.37 4.25 -4.24
C VAL A 63 -12.05 4.16 -5.03
N ILE A 64 -11.04 3.48 -4.49
CA ILE A 64 -9.75 3.29 -5.17
C ILE A 64 -9.91 2.50 -6.46
N THR A 65 -10.68 1.40 -6.43
CA THR A 65 -10.95 0.59 -7.62
C THR A 65 -11.63 1.39 -8.71
N VAL A 66 -12.69 2.13 -8.37
CA VAL A 66 -13.40 2.98 -9.31
C VAL A 66 -12.48 4.05 -9.87
N SER A 67 -11.67 4.71 -9.03
CA SER A 67 -10.69 5.71 -9.48
C SER A 67 -9.67 5.13 -10.46
N GLN A 68 -9.20 3.90 -10.21
CA GLN A 68 -8.30 3.19 -11.10
C GLN A 68 -8.97 2.86 -12.44
N LEU A 69 -10.25 2.47 -12.45
CA LEU A 69 -11.02 2.22 -13.67
C LEU A 69 -11.21 3.52 -14.48
N TYR A 70 -11.56 4.62 -13.82
CA TYR A 70 -11.68 5.93 -14.48
C TYR A 70 -10.37 6.32 -15.17
N ASN A 71 -9.23 6.23 -14.48
CA ASN A 71 -7.91 6.54 -15.05
C ASN A 71 -7.49 5.61 -16.21
N MET A 72 -8.12 4.45 -16.38
CA MET A 72 -7.83 3.53 -17.50
C MET A 72 -8.76 3.75 -18.69
N LEU A 73 -9.97 4.27 -18.46
CA LEU A 73 -11.02 4.41 -19.47
C LEU A 73 -11.13 5.84 -20.03
N LEU A 74 -10.73 6.85 -19.26
CA LEU A 74 -10.76 8.28 -19.59
C LEU A 74 -9.34 8.85 -19.59
#